data_AF-A0A526XZ08-F1
#
_entry.id   AF-A0A526XZ08-F1
#
_cell.length_a   1.000
_cell.length_b   1.000
_cell.length_c   1.000
_cell.angle_alpha   90.00
_cell.angle_beta   90.00
_cell.angle_gamma   90.00
#
_symmetry.space_group_name_H-M   'P 1'
#
loop_
_entity.id
_entity.type
_entity.pdbx_description
1 polymer ?
#
loop_
_entity_poly.entity_id
_entity_poly.type
_entity_poly.pdbx_seq_one_letter_code
_entity_poly.pdbx_strand_id
1 'polypeptide(L)'
;EILMPTIQSAELWRESGRYDDYGKEMLRIKDRQDRDMLYGPTNEEVVTEIFRAYVKSYKDLPLNLYHIQWKFRDEVRPRFGVMRSREFLMKDAYSFDLDFEGARAAYNRMFVS
;
A
#
# COMPACT_ATOMS: atom_id res chain seq x y z
N GLU A 1 12.21 -7.61 2.36
CA GLU A 1 11.78 -6.44 3.14
C GLU A 1 12.20 -5.18 2.41
N ILE A 2 11.31 -4.19 2.33
CA ILE A 2 11.56 -2.85 1.80
C ILE A 2 11.01 -1.81 2.78
N LEU A 3 11.23 -0.51 2.55
CA LEU A 3 10.58 0.54 3.33
C LEU A 3 10.04 1.63 2.39
N MET A 4 8.73 1.63 2.18
CA MET A 4 8.04 2.65 1.39
C MET A 4 7.73 3.90 2.23
N PRO A 5 7.65 5.08 1.58
CA PRO A 5 7.34 6.33 2.28
C PRO A 5 5.91 6.37 2.80
N THR A 6 5.71 7.08 3.91
CA THR A 6 4.37 7.34 4.50
C THR A 6 3.58 8.36 3.69
N ILE A 7 4.26 9.37 3.15
CA ILE A 7 3.67 10.38 2.26
C ILE A 7 3.75 9.89 0.81
N GLN A 8 2.63 9.93 0.11
CA GLN A 8 2.49 9.46 -1.26
C GLN A 8 1.93 10.57 -2.16
N SER A 9 2.32 10.56 -3.45
CA SER A 9 1.76 11.47 -4.44
C SER A 9 0.31 11.09 -4.76
N ALA A 10 -0.58 12.08 -4.84
CA ALA A 10 -1.96 11.85 -5.28
C ALA A 10 -2.05 11.37 -6.74
N GLU A 11 -1.05 11.64 -7.57
CA GLU A 11 -1.02 11.22 -8.98
C GLU A 11 -1.06 9.70 -9.14
N LEU A 12 -0.29 8.97 -8.31
CA LEU A 12 -0.29 7.50 -8.29
C LEU A 12 -1.68 6.93 -7.98
N TRP A 13 -2.41 7.58 -7.08
CA TRP A 13 -3.76 7.18 -6.69
C TRP A 13 -4.84 7.57 -7.70
N ARG A 14 -4.58 8.61 -8.50
CA ARG A 14 -5.42 8.97 -9.64
C ARG A 14 -5.23 7.99 -10.79
N GLU A 15 -4.01 7.48 -11.00
CA GLU A 15 -3.73 6.43 -12.00
C GLU A 15 -4.54 5.15 -11.72
N SER A 16 -4.66 4.75 -10.45
CA SER A 16 -5.49 3.59 -10.05
C SER A 16 -6.99 3.89 -9.95
N GLY A 17 -7.40 5.16 -10.03
CA GLY A 17 -8.77 5.61 -9.79
C GLY A 17 -9.18 5.65 -8.32
N ARG A 18 -8.35 5.18 -7.39
CA ARG A 18 -8.70 5.07 -5.95
C ARG A 18 -8.67 6.39 -5.19
N TYR A 19 -8.12 7.46 -5.77
CA TYR A 19 -8.00 8.75 -5.08
C TYR A 19 -9.33 9.30 -4.57
N ASP A 20 -10.39 9.24 -5.38
CA ASP A 20 -11.71 9.74 -5.02
C ASP A 20 -12.62 8.66 -4.41
N ASP A 21 -12.43 7.39 -4.80
CA ASP A 21 -13.21 6.26 -4.29
C ASP A 21 -12.94 5.95 -2.81
N TYR A 22 -11.73 6.22 -2.31
CA TYR A 22 -11.39 5.97 -0.89
C TYR A 22 -12.19 6.83 0.09
N GLY A 23 -12.78 7.93 -0.40
CA GLY A 23 -13.63 8.81 0.39
C GLY A 23 -12.88 9.56 1.49
N LYS A 24 -13.60 9.85 2.58
CA LYS A 24 -13.15 10.77 3.65
C LYS A 24 -12.14 10.16 4.62
N GLU A 25 -11.92 8.85 4.59
CA GLU A 25 -10.93 8.19 5.45
C GLU A 25 -9.49 8.47 4.98
N MET A 26 -9.31 8.93 3.74
CA MET A 26 -8.02 9.29 3.20
C MET A 26 -7.58 10.68 3.69
N LEU A 27 -6.46 10.73 4.42
CA LEU A 27 -5.84 11.99 4.82
C LEU A 27 -5.10 12.62 3.64
N ARG A 28 -5.70 13.65 3.05
CA ARG A 28 -5.13 14.45 1.96
C ARG A 28 -4.30 15.60 2.53
N ILE A 29 -3.12 15.83 1.94
CA ILE A 29 -2.12 16.82 2.38
C ILE A 29 -1.74 17.67 1.16
N LYS A 30 -1.51 18.97 1.35
CA LYS A 30 -0.88 19.82 0.35
C LYS A 30 0.48 20.29 0.84
N ASP A 31 1.48 20.25 -0.03
CA ASP A 31 2.79 20.83 0.29
C ASP A 31 2.81 22.35 0.09
N ARG A 32 3.96 22.98 0.36
CA ARG A 32 4.19 24.42 0.16
C ARG A 32 4.08 24.91 -1.30
N GLN A 33 4.03 23.99 -2.27
CA GLN A 33 3.89 24.24 -3.70
C GLN A 33 2.50 23.82 -4.20
N ASP A 34 1.53 23.65 -3.31
CA ASP A 34 0.16 23.21 -3.60
C ASP A 34 0.06 21.84 -4.29
N ARG A 35 1.09 20.98 -4.14
CA ARG A 35 1.05 19.61 -4.67
C ARG A 35 0.15 18.75 -3.80
N ASP A 36 -0.76 18.04 -4.45
CA ASP A 36 -1.64 17.08 -3.80
C ASP A 36 -0.85 15.82 -3.40
N MET A 37 -0.85 15.53 -2.11
CA MET A 37 -0.25 14.36 -1.50
C MET A 37 -1.26 13.72 -0.54
N LEU A 38 -0.92 12.56 -0.01
CA LEU A 38 -1.70 11.90 1.02
C LEU A 38 -0.80 11.11 1.97
N TYR A 39 -1.29 10.90 3.19
CA TYR A 39 -0.70 9.92 4.09
C TYR A 39 -1.26 8.55 3.72
N GLY A 40 -0.38 7.62 3.32
CA GLY A 40 -0.75 6.30 2.82
C GLY A 40 -1.61 5.49 3.80
N PRO A 41 -2.88 5.18 3.46
CA PRO A 41 -3.69 4.24 4.24
C PRO A 41 -3.36 2.77 3.93
N THR A 42 -2.69 2.53 2.80
CA THR A 42 -2.15 1.28 2.26
C THR A 42 -1.16 1.63 1.12
N ASN A 43 -0.53 0.63 0.48
CA ASN A 43 0.60 0.84 -0.45
C ASN A 43 0.50 0.07 -1.78
N GLU A 44 -0.68 -0.38 -2.23
CA GLU A 44 -0.81 -1.15 -3.49
C GLU A 44 -0.25 -0.39 -4.71
N GLU A 45 -0.53 0.91 -4.84
CA GLU A 45 -0.05 1.75 -5.94
C GLU A 45 1.46 1.93 -5.90
N VAL A 46 2.01 2.20 -4.71
CA VAL A 46 3.44 2.45 -4.52
C VAL A 46 4.26 1.20 -4.81
N VAL A 47 3.83 0.04 -4.30
CA VAL A 47 4.53 -1.21 -4.56
C VAL A 47 4.42 -1.63 -6.02
N THR A 48 3.29 -1.35 -6.67
CA THR A 48 3.10 -1.62 -8.10
C THR A 48 3.99 -0.73 -8.97
N GLU A 49 4.20 0.53 -8.59
CA GLU A 49 5.19 1.39 -9.23
C GLU A 49 6.61 0.84 -9.05
N ILE A 50 7.01 0.49 -7.83
CA ILE A 50 8.32 -0.13 -7.60
C ILE A 50 8.49 -1.40 -8.44
N PHE A 51 7.46 -2.25 -8.49
CA PHE A 51 7.47 -3.46 -9.30
C PHE A 51 7.61 -3.15 -10.79
N ARG A 52 6.78 -2.26 -11.36
CA ARG A 52 6.84 -1.92 -12.79
C ARG A 52 8.17 -1.27 -13.19
N ALA A 53 8.82 -0.55 -12.28
CA ALA A 53 10.11 0.08 -12.53
C ALA A 53 11.26 -0.96 -12.64
N TYR A 54 11.32 -1.94 -11.73
CA TYR A 54 12.49 -2.80 -11.56
C TYR A 54 12.33 -4.23 -12.09
N VAL A 55 11.12 -4.79 -12.12
CA VAL A 55 10.89 -6.17 -12.58
C VAL A 55 10.54 -6.17 -14.06
N LYS A 56 11.37 -6.84 -14.87
CA LYS A 56 11.23 -6.87 -16.33
C LYS A 56 11.16 -8.27 -16.92
N SER A 57 11.46 -9.31 -16.13
CA SER A 57 11.51 -10.70 -16.59
C SER A 57 10.69 -11.60 -15.69
N TYR A 58 10.10 -12.65 -16.28
CA TYR A 58 9.44 -13.72 -15.52
C TYR A 58 10.40 -14.45 -14.57
N LYS A 59 11.72 -14.37 -14.83
CA LYS A 59 12.77 -14.95 -13.97
C LYS A 59 12.88 -14.28 -12.61
N ASP A 60 12.37 -13.06 -12.48
CA ASP A 60 12.36 -12.32 -11.23
C ASP A 60 11.12 -12.67 -10.37
N LEU A 61 10.25 -13.56 -10.87
CA LEU A 61 9.05 -14.05 -10.19
C LEU A 61 9.24 -15.51 -9.73
N PRO A 62 8.61 -15.92 -8.61
CA PRO A 62 7.70 -15.15 -7.77
C PRO A 62 8.43 -14.17 -6.84
N LEU A 63 7.83 -13.00 -6.59
CA LEU A 63 8.38 -11.96 -5.72
C LEU A 63 7.39 -11.60 -4.61
N ASN A 64 7.86 -11.51 -3.37
CA ASN A 64 7.06 -11.01 -2.26
C ASN A 64 7.78 -9.85 -1.55
N LEU A 65 7.20 -8.67 -1.66
CA LEU A 65 7.71 -7.44 -1.05
C LEU A 65 6.83 -7.09 0.15
N TYR A 66 7.45 -6.84 1.30
CA TYR A 66 6.73 -6.41 2.49
C TYR A 66 7.49 -5.29 3.20
N HIS A 67 6.76 -4.51 3.99
CA HIS A 67 7.35 -3.58 4.95
C HIS A 67 6.54 -3.51 6.23
N ILE A 68 7.16 -2.99 7.29
CA ILE A 68 6.49 -2.65 8.55
C ILE A 68 6.56 -1.13 8.67
N GLN A 69 5.41 -0.46 8.53
CA GLN A 69 5.36 1.00 8.42
C GLN A 69 4.07 1.56 9.03
N TRP A 70 4.16 2.82 9.46
CA TRP A 70 3.01 3.59 9.94
C TRP A 70 2.02 3.89 8.81
N LYS A 71 0.73 3.72 9.10
CA LYS A 71 -0.38 4.03 8.21
C LYS A 71 -1.31 5.01 8.89
N PHE A 72 -2.07 5.76 8.09
CA PHE A 72 -3.09 6.66 8.60
C PHE A 72 -4.43 6.42 7.90
N ARG A 73 -5.50 6.28 8.69
CA ARG A 73 -6.89 6.27 8.22
C ARG A 73 -7.70 7.21 9.11
N ASP A 74 -8.35 8.21 8.53
CA ASP A 74 -9.15 9.18 9.29
C ASP A 74 -10.50 8.58 9.72
N GLU A 75 -10.41 7.60 10.62
CA GLU A 75 -11.54 6.88 11.17
C GLU A 75 -12.51 7.86 11.86
N VAL A 76 -13.76 7.84 11.41
CA VAL A 76 -14.83 8.74 11.87
C VAL A 76 -15.06 8.60 13.38
N ARG A 77 -14.92 7.38 13.93
CA ARG A 77 -15.10 7.11 15.36
C ARG A 77 -13.97 6.22 15.90
N PRO A 78 -12.78 6.79 16.22
CA PRO A 78 -11.69 6.04 16.82
C PRO A 78 -12.11 5.55 18.21
N ARG A 79 -11.92 4.27 18.49
CA ARG A 79 -12.35 3.62 19.74
C ARG A 79 -11.40 2.49 20.13
N PHE A 80 -11.49 2.05 21.38
CA PHE A 80 -10.75 0.87 21.87
C PHE A 80 -9.22 0.98 21.76
N GLY A 81 -8.67 2.20 21.90
CA GLY A 81 -7.23 2.45 21.88
C GLY A 81 -6.60 1.97 20.58
N VAL A 82 -5.63 1.06 20.68
CA VAL A 82 -4.86 0.52 19.54
C VAL A 82 -5.68 -0.32 18.58
N MET A 83 -6.87 -0.83 18.97
CA MET A 83 -7.66 -1.70 18.10
C MET A 83 -8.35 -0.94 16.95
N ARG A 84 -8.66 0.35 17.16
CA ARG A 84 -9.30 1.20 16.14
C ARG A 84 -8.83 2.65 16.31
N SER A 85 -7.54 2.86 16.06
CA SER A 85 -6.88 4.17 16.02
C SER A 85 -6.85 4.73 14.59
N ARG A 86 -6.43 6.00 14.44
CA ARG A 86 -6.21 6.62 13.13
C ARG A 86 -4.83 6.33 12.56
N GLU A 87 -3.82 6.46 13.42
CA GLU A 87 -2.45 6.06 13.11
C GLU A 87 -2.16 4.69 13.74
N PHE A 88 -1.64 3.77 12.94
CA PHE A 88 -1.34 2.41 13.38
C PHE A 88 -0.15 1.83 12.61
N LEU A 89 0.57 0.91 13.24
CA LEU A 89 1.69 0.20 12.61
C LEU A 89 1.16 -1.05 11.91
N MET A 90 1.52 -1.24 10.64
CA MET A 90 1.05 -2.37 9.84
C MET A 90 2.22 -3.06 9.16
N LYS A 91 2.18 -4.40 9.14
CA LYS A 91 2.96 -5.23 8.22
C LYS A 91 2.09 -5.58 7.03
N ASP A 92 2.31 -4.91 5.91
CA ASP A 92 1.67 -5.19 4.63
C ASP A 92 2.67 -5.83 3.67
N ALA A 93 2.21 -6.91 3.02
CA ALA A 93 2.99 -7.74 2.11
C ALA A 93 2.25 -7.89 0.78
N TYR A 94 3.00 -7.87 -0.31
CA TYR A 94 2.50 -7.82 -1.68
C TYR A 94 3.26 -8.85 -2.52
N SER A 95 2.53 -9.84 -3.03
CA SER A 95 3.07 -10.88 -3.90
C SER A 95 2.80 -10.58 -5.37
N PHE A 96 3.79 -10.85 -6.21
CA PHE A 96 3.72 -10.77 -7.65
C PHE A 96 4.10 -12.13 -8.23
N ASP A 97 3.24 -12.64 -9.11
CA ASP A 97 3.37 -13.96 -9.71
C ASP A 97 2.98 -13.88 -11.19
N LEU A 98 3.49 -14.84 -11.99
CA LEU A 98 3.29 -14.84 -13.44
C LEU A 98 1.86 -15.21 -13.84
N ASP A 99 1.23 -16.08 -13.06
CA ASP A 99 -0.10 -16.62 -13.32
C ASP A 99 -0.90 -16.80 -12.02
N PHE A 100 -2.16 -17.20 -12.20
CA PHE A 100 -3.10 -17.39 -11.11
C PHE A 100 -2.69 -18.50 -10.13
N GLU A 101 -2.12 -19.60 -10.63
CA GLU A 101 -1.69 -20.72 -9.78
C GLU A 101 -0.49 -20.33 -8.91
N GLY A 102 0.45 -19.56 -9.46
CA GLY A 102 1.54 -18.94 -8.71
C GLY A 102 1.02 -18.01 -7.61
N ALA A 103 0.07 -17.12 -7.95
CA ALA A 103 -0.56 -16.22 -6.98
C ALA A 103 -1.28 -16.99 -5.87
N ARG A 104 -1.96 -18.10 -6.19
CA ARG A 104 -2.59 -18.98 -5.21
C ARG A 104 -1.57 -19.66 -4.30
N ALA A 105 -0.44 -20.11 -4.85
CA ALA A 105 0.65 -20.64 -4.05
C ALA A 105 1.23 -19.57 -3.10
N ALA A 106 1.38 -18.32 -3.58
CA ALA A 106 1.82 -17.20 -2.76
C ALA A 106 0.84 -16.87 -1.63
N TYR A 107 -0.45 -16.86 -1.94
CA TYR A 107 -1.52 -16.70 -0.95
C TYR A 107 -1.43 -17.76 0.17
N ASN A 108 -1.31 -19.04 -0.22
CA ASN A 108 -1.20 -20.14 0.75
C ASN A 108 0.03 -20.00 1.66
N ARG A 109 1.17 -19.53 1.14
CA ARG A 109 2.38 -19.28 1.94
C ARG A 109 2.18 -18.22 3.02
N MET A 110 1.28 -17.26 2.82
CA MET A 110 0.99 -16.22 3.82
C MET A 110 0.01 -16.69 4.90
N PHE A 111 -0.80 -17.71 4.60
CA PHE A 111 -1.85 -18.21 5.51
C PHE A 111 -1.39 -19.38 6.37
N VAL A 112 -0.51 -20.23 5.83
CA VAL A 112 0.02 -21.42 6.50
C VAL A 112 1.42 -21.08 7.02
N SER A 113 1.47 -20.44 8.19
CA SER A 113 2.70 -20.20 8.95
C SER A 113 2.77 -21.11 10.16
#